data_AF-A0A814E383-F1
#
_entry.id   AF-A0A814E383-F1
#
_cell.length_a   1.000
_cell.length_b   1.000
_cell.length_c   1.000
_cell.angle_alpha   90.00
_cell.angle_beta   90.00
_cell.angle_gamma   90.00
#
_symmetry.space_group_name_H-M   'P 1'
#
loop_
_entity.id
_entity.type
_entity.pdbx_description
1 polymer ?
#
loop_
_entity_poly.entity_id
_entity_poly.type
_entity_poly.pdbx_seq_one_letter_code
_entity_poly.pdbx_strand_id
1 'polypeptide(L)'
;MCISWNIQSKSVKAFINRHGNDNDSTDYDLQSSDILEASYHKFVHKNRAVLAARVRECWSDPAVVKLLPERKILVAAGPDESEIKLEKNCPSTLDYMLQSDHVEADTRMLLHAQVIRYDDYKTVVIQANDTDVIILSIAHGLSTGVDNLYIKSFNTMTKIATCINPLRIAQELKRKFSVDPTILLVIHALSGCDTTSFVRNITKSNFFRTYFNNYKRFSHLNEFFTSPLSNKAVVAAEQLLLACYPSSRTQTSLDELRGIMAVTAFKQSHKIIAANLPPTFNAFYHHCLHVARQTDIWCRTFEPYLNLPPLDICNGFTKISEQV
;
A
#
# COMPACT_ATOMS: atom_id res chain seq x y z
N MET A 1 26.56 -10.05 -28.62
CA MET A 1 26.84 -11.45 -28.98
C MET A 1 27.28 -12.16 -27.72
N CYS A 2 26.56 -13.22 -27.33
CA CYS A 2 26.82 -14.27 -26.32
C CYS A 2 25.59 -14.53 -25.44
N ILE A 3 25.11 -15.74 -25.10
CA ILE A 3 25.35 -17.16 -25.48
C ILE A 3 24.04 -17.90 -25.11
N SER A 4 23.77 -19.05 -25.75
CA SER A 4 22.62 -19.95 -25.60
C SER A 4 22.42 -20.58 -24.21
N TRP A 5 21.18 -20.86 -23.84
CA TRP A 5 20.78 -21.62 -22.64
C TRP A 5 20.55 -23.10 -22.95
N ASN A 6 21.22 -24.01 -22.24
CA ASN A 6 20.96 -25.46 -22.33
C ASN A 6 21.11 -26.18 -20.97
N ILE A 7 19.96 -26.53 -20.36
CA ILE A 7 19.55 -27.81 -19.73
C ILE A 7 20.35 -28.48 -18.56
N GLN A 8 19.58 -28.82 -17.50
CA GLN A 8 19.58 -29.94 -16.51
C GLN A 8 20.54 -30.06 -15.30
N SER A 9 19.94 -29.90 -14.11
CA SER A 9 19.70 -30.93 -13.06
C SER A 9 20.88 -31.76 -12.52
N LYS A 10 21.19 -31.57 -11.22
CA LYS A 10 21.29 -32.58 -10.11
C LYS A 10 21.98 -31.99 -8.85
N SER A 11 22.64 -30.85 -8.99
CA SER A 11 23.45 -30.17 -7.96
C SER A 11 22.64 -29.52 -6.82
N VAL A 12 21.38 -29.17 -7.09
CA VAL A 12 20.45 -28.49 -6.16
C VAL A 12 20.17 -29.28 -4.89
N LYS A 13 20.28 -30.62 -4.91
CA LYS A 13 20.06 -31.45 -3.71
C LYS A 13 21.28 -31.55 -2.79
N ALA A 14 22.50 -31.24 -3.27
CA ALA A 14 23.71 -31.32 -2.47
C ALA A 14 24.02 -30.01 -1.73
N PHE A 15 23.53 -28.88 -2.25
CA PHE A 15 23.82 -27.54 -1.71
C PHE A 15 22.99 -27.20 -0.47
N ILE A 16 21.68 -27.53 -0.49
CA ILE A 16 20.76 -27.34 0.65
C ILE A 16 21.22 -28.13 1.91
N ASN A 17 21.99 -29.20 1.73
CA ASN A 17 22.46 -30.05 2.83
C ASN A 17 23.80 -29.62 3.47
N ARG A 18 24.54 -28.64 2.92
CA ARG A 18 25.90 -28.33 3.40
C ARG A 18 26.07 -27.03 4.20
N HIS A 19 25.21 -26.03 4.05
CA HIS A 19 25.51 -24.69 4.60
C HIS A 19 24.34 -24.02 5.33
N GLY A 20 23.65 -24.79 6.16
CA GLY A 20 23.07 -24.19 7.36
C GLY A 20 24.15 -23.54 8.20
N ASN A 21 23.97 -22.27 8.55
CA ASN A 21 24.07 -21.82 9.93
C ASN A 21 23.57 -20.38 10.05
N ASP A 22 22.75 -20.18 11.08
CA ASP A 22 22.48 -18.89 11.68
C ASP A 22 23.78 -18.25 12.19
N ASN A 23 23.79 -16.91 12.22
CA ASN A 23 24.87 -16.00 12.62
C ASN A 23 25.86 -15.62 11.49
N ASP A 24 25.54 -14.54 10.76
CA ASP A 24 26.47 -13.40 10.64
C ASP A 24 25.85 -12.27 9.81
N SER A 25 25.93 -11.06 10.36
CA SER A 25 25.82 -9.83 9.59
C SER A 25 27.05 -9.70 8.70
N THR A 26 26.92 -10.03 7.42
CA THR A 26 27.91 -9.64 6.40
C THR A 26 27.18 -9.27 5.13
N ASP A 27 27.62 -8.16 4.52
CA ASP A 27 27.20 -7.67 3.21
C ASP A 27 27.16 -8.83 2.20
N TYR A 28 25.95 -9.24 1.83
CA TYR A 28 25.74 -10.24 0.80
C TYR A 28 25.79 -9.57 -0.57
N ASP A 29 26.89 -9.74 -1.29
CA ASP A 29 27.05 -9.18 -2.63
C ASP A 29 26.28 -10.05 -3.65
N LEU A 30 25.23 -9.45 -4.22
CA LEU A 30 24.25 -10.09 -5.10
C LEU A 30 24.90 -10.61 -6.39
N GLN A 31 25.04 -11.93 -6.53
CA GLN A 31 25.55 -12.54 -7.76
C GLN A 31 24.40 -12.89 -8.72
N SER A 32 24.68 -12.87 -10.03
CA SER A 32 23.67 -13.18 -11.07
C SER A 32 23.09 -14.60 -10.95
N SER A 33 23.83 -15.53 -10.35
CA SER A 33 23.40 -16.91 -10.03
C SER A 33 22.30 -16.97 -8.97
N ASP A 34 22.25 -16.00 -8.07
CA ASP A 34 21.36 -16.02 -6.90
C ASP A 34 19.91 -15.70 -7.26
N ILE A 35 19.75 -14.92 -8.34
CA ILE A 35 18.47 -14.64 -9.00
C ILE A 35 17.87 -15.93 -9.59
N LEU A 36 18.72 -16.90 -9.94
CA LEU A 36 18.35 -18.08 -10.73
C LEU A 36 18.20 -19.37 -9.91
N GLU A 37 18.86 -19.49 -8.75
CA GLU A 37 18.93 -20.77 -8.01
C GLU A 37 18.12 -20.89 -6.71
N ALA A 38 17.53 -19.80 -6.20
CA ALA A 38 16.63 -19.86 -5.03
C ALA A 38 15.19 -19.51 -5.43
N SER A 39 14.20 -19.92 -4.63
CA SER A 39 12.82 -19.43 -4.79
C SER A 39 12.86 -17.90 -4.68
N TYR A 40 12.91 -17.21 -5.82
CA TYR A 40 13.16 -15.77 -5.96
C TYR A 40 12.39 -14.94 -4.91
N HIS A 41 11.15 -15.33 -4.63
CA HIS A 41 10.32 -14.75 -3.57
C HIS A 41 10.98 -14.72 -2.18
N LYS A 42 11.53 -15.83 -1.68
CA LYS A 42 12.12 -15.91 -0.33
C LYS A 42 13.40 -15.09 -0.21
N PHE A 43 14.17 -15.01 -1.29
CA PHE A 43 15.36 -14.16 -1.38
C PHE A 43 14.98 -12.68 -1.37
N VAL A 44 14.04 -12.27 -2.25
CA VAL A 44 13.54 -10.90 -2.33
C VAL A 44 13.00 -10.44 -0.97
N HIS A 45 12.21 -11.28 -0.29
CA HIS A 45 11.65 -10.93 1.02
C HIS A 45 12.71 -10.62 2.10
N LYS A 46 13.85 -11.34 2.09
CA LYS A 46 14.91 -11.14 3.10
C LYS A 46 15.90 -10.04 2.73
N ASN A 47 16.08 -9.78 1.43
CA ASN A 47 17.15 -8.91 0.92
C ASN A 47 16.61 -7.66 0.20
N ARG A 48 15.40 -7.19 0.55
CA ARG A 48 14.73 -6.07 -0.16
C ARG A 48 15.61 -4.83 -0.28
N ALA A 49 16.24 -4.40 0.82
CA ALA A 49 17.08 -3.21 0.85
C ALA A 49 18.33 -3.36 -0.03
N VAL A 50 19.02 -4.51 0.09
CA VAL A 50 20.22 -4.84 -0.70
C VAL A 50 19.88 -4.94 -2.19
N LEU A 51 18.77 -5.61 -2.53
CA LEU A 51 18.30 -5.70 -3.91
C LEU A 51 17.93 -4.33 -4.47
N ALA A 52 17.24 -3.49 -3.69
CA ALA A 52 16.91 -2.13 -4.11
C ALA A 52 18.19 -1.30 -4.36
N ALA A 53 19.18 -1.40 -3.47
CA ALA A 53 20.46 -0.71 -3.64
C ALA A 53 21.21 -1.20 -4.89
N ARG A 54 21.24 -2.51 -5.15
CA ARG A 54 21.88 -3.08 -6.34
C ARG A 54 21.17 -2.71 -7.63
N VAL A 55 19.84 -2.73 -7.65
CA VAL A 55 19.05 -2.26 -8.81
C VAL A 55 19.35 -0.78 -9.08
N ARG A 56 19.41 0.04 -8.03
CA ARG A 56 19.79 1.45 -8.12
C ARG A 56 21.18 1.61 -8.76
N GLU A 57 22.18 0.95 -8.22
CA GLU A 57 23.55 0.98 -8.78
C GLU A 57 23.58 0.56 -10.26
N CYS A 58 22.93 -0.55 -10.61
CA CYS A 58 22.85 -1.01 -11.99
C CYS A 58 22.14 -0.01 -12.91
N TRP A 59 21.12 0.69 -12.42
CA TRP A 59 20.37 1.66 -13.22
C TRP A 59 21.11 3.00 -13.33
N SER A 60 21.97 3.36 -12.40
CA SER A 60 22.84 4.55 -12.50
C SER A 60 23.91 4.46 -13.59
N ASP A 61 24.13 3.30 -14.21
CA ASP A 61 25.13 3.13 -15.27
C ASP A 61 24.77 4.00 -16.50
N PRO A 62 25.67 4.90 -16.97
CA PRO A 62 25.46 5.68 -18.20
C PRO A 62 25.13 4.84 -19.45
N ALA A 63 25.50 3.56 -19.48
CA ALA A 63 25.11 2.63 -20.53
C ALA A 63 23.59 2.38 -20.55
N VAL A 64 22.91 2.41 -19.40
CA VAL A 64 21.44 2.27 -19.29
C VAL A 64 20.74 3.46 -19.93
N VAL A 65 21.29 4.68 -19.81
CA VAL A 65 20.76 5.88 -20.47
C VAL A 65 20.69 5.68 -21.99
N LYS A 66 21.68 4.99 -22.58
CA LYS A 66 21.67 4.69 -24.02
C LYS A 66 20.54 3.72 -24.40
N LEU A 67 20.18 2.81 -23.49
CA LEU A 67 19.09 1.85 -23.67
C LEU A 67 17.70 2.44 -23.45
N LEU A 68 17.59 3.61 -22.79
CA LEU A 68 16.31 4.27 -22.63
C LEU A 68 15.70 4.59 -24.00
N PRO A 69 14.38 4.37 -24.18
CA PRO A 69 13.66 4.89 -25.33
C PRO A 69 13.71 6.42 -25.33
N GLU A 70 13.62 7.05 -26.52
CA GLU A 70 13.55 8.50 -26.61
C GLU A 70 12.34 9.06 -25.84
N ARG A 71 12.50 10.27 -25.27
CA ARG A 71 11.45 10.98 -24.52
C ARG A 71 10.93 10.20 -23.32
N LYS A 72 11.80 9.43 -22.67
CA LYS A 72 11.53 8.75 -21.41
C LYS A 72 12.42 9.31 -20.30
N ILE A 73 11.82 9.41 -19.12
CA ILE A 73 12.50 9.66 -17.86
C ILE A 73 12.31 8.41 -17.01
N LEU A 74 13.39 7.93 -16.43
CA LEU A 74 13.39 6.91 -15.40
C LEU A 74 13.71 7.59 -14.08
N VAL A 75 12.83 7.44 -13.10
CA VAL A 75 13.05 7.87 -11.73
C VAL A 75 13.08 6.62 -10.86
N ALA A 76 14.18 6.40 -10.16
CA ALA A 76 14.36 5.31 -9.22
C ALA A 76 14.68 5.90 -7.84
N ALA A 77 13.79 5.72 -6.87
CA ALA A 77 13.97 6.22 -5.51
C ALA A 77 14.26 5.07 -4.53
N GLY A 78 15.14 5.34 -3.57
CA GLY A 78 15.54 4.45 -2.49
C GLY A 78 14.95 4.85 -1.13
N PRO A 79 14.96 3.92 -0.14
CA PRO A 79 14.46 4.17 1.21
C PRO A 79 15.33 5.15 2.02
N ASP A 80 16.51 5.48 1.53
CA ASP A 80 17.49 6.45 2.05
C ASP A 80 17.33 7.84 1.42
N GLU A 81 16.18 8.13 0.82
CA GLU A 81 15.88 9.35 0.05
C GLU A 81 16.79 9.53 -1.18
N SER A 82 17.64 8.55 -1.51
CA SER A 82 18.48 8.58 -2.70
C SER A 82 17.62 8.42 -3.96
N GLU A 83 17.74 9.34 -4.90
CA GLU A 83 17.00 9.32 -6.16
C GLU A 83 17.97 9.28 -7.35
N ILE A 84 17.75 8.32 -8.25
CA ILE A 84 18.43 8.22 -9.53
C ILE A 84 17.47 8.65 -10.60
N LYS A 85 17.85 9.68 -11.33
CA LYS A 85 17.12 10.16 -12.49
C LYS A 85 17.94 9.93 -13.75
N LEU A 86 17.36 9.23 -14.71
CA LEU A 86 17.93 9.06 -16.03
C LEU A 86 16.95 9.62 -17.07
N GLU A 87 17.46 10.41 -18.01
CA GLU A 87 16.65 11.00 -19.08
C GLU A 87 17.34 10.85 -20.44
N LYS A 88 16.54 10.67 -21.48
CA LYS A 88 17.04 10.65 -22.86
C LYS A 88 16.19 11.55 -23.75
N ASN A 89 16.77 12.67 -24.16
CA ASN A 89 16.14 13.69 -25.01
C ASN A 89 14.75 14.09 -24.49
N CYS A 90 14.61 14.28 -23.18
CA CYS A 90 13.37 14.73 -22.55
C CYS A 90 13.50 16.19 -22.12
N PRO A 91 12.89 17.14 -22.85
CA PRO A 91 12.90 18.54 -22.47
C PRO A 91 11.81 18.79 -21.42
N SER A 92 12.01 18.37 -20.18
CA SER A 92 11.02 18.64 -19.12
C SER A 92 11.53 19.73 -18.17
N THR A 93 10.92 20.92 -18.26
CA THR A 93 11.04 22.02 -17.28
C THR A 93 10.43 21.69 -15.91
N LEU A 94 9.84 20.50 -15.77
CA LEU A 94 9.09 20.02 -14.60
C LEU A 94 9.95 19.17 -13.64
N ASP A 95 11.26 19.15 -13.83
CA ASP A 95 12.18 18.26 -13.11
C ASP A 95 12.10 18.39 -11.58
N TYR A 96 12.12 19.63 -11.08
CA TYR A 96 11.99 19.91 -9.65
C TYR A 96 10.64 19.47 -9.05
N MET A 97 9.60 19.30 -9.88
CA MET A 97 8.27 18.91 -9.43
C MET A 97 8.13 17.39 -9.23
N LEU A 98 9.11 16.61 -9.68
CA LEU A 98 9.12 15.15 -9.53
C LEU A 98 9.85 14.68 -8.26
N GLN A 99 10.63 15.57 -7.63
CA GLN A 99 11.34 15.29 -6.38
C GLN A 99 10.36 15.23 -5.20
N SER A 100 10.53 14.26 -4.29
CA SER A 100 9.69 14.14 -3.10
C SER A 100 10.31 13.28 -1.99
N ASP A 101 9.85 13.48 -0.75
CA ASP A 101 10.16 12.66 0.43
C ASP A 101 9.20 11.45 0.59
N HIS A 102 8.41 11.16 -0.45
CA HIS A 102 7.45 10.05 -0.42
C HIS A 102 8.20 8.72 -0.33
N VAL A 103 7.95 7.99 0.74
CA VAL A 103 8.56 6.67 0.98
C VAL A 103 7.95 5.60 0.07
N GLU A 104 6.64 5.65 -0.17
CA GLU A 104 5.92 4.64 -0.95
C GLU A 104 5.82 5.04 -2.43
N ALA A 105 5.93 4.05 -3.32
CA ALA A 105 5.90 4.29 -4.76
C ALA A 105 4.51 4.73 -5.26
N ASP A 106 3.44 4.23 -4.64
CA ASP A 106 2.05 4.48 -5.01
C ASP A 106 1.64 5.96 -4.88
N THR A 107 2.02 6.62 -3.79
CA THR A 107 1.85 8.06 -3.55
C THR A 107 2.70 8.88 -4.52
N ARG A 108 3.98 8.50 -4.70
CA ARG A 108 4.89 9.15 -5.66
C ARG A 108 4.37 9.08 -7.11
N MET A 109 3.78 7.96 -7.53
CA MET A 109 3.17 7.80 -8.86
C MET A 109 2.04 8.81 -9.10
N LEU A 110 1.25 9.12 -8.07
CA LEU A 110 0.15 10.08 -8.16
C LEU A 110 0.61 11.53 -8.11
N LEU A 111 1.64 11.83 -7.31
CA LEU A 111 2.33 13.10 -7.39
C LEU A 111 2.80 13.37 -8.83
N HIS A 112 3.53 12.42 -9.42
CA HIS A 112 4.03 12.53 -10.79
C HIS A 112 2.90 12.64 -11.81
N ALA A 113 1.80 11.90 -11.63
CA ALA A 113 0.62 12.03 -12.48
C ALA A 113 0.02 13.44 -12.43
N GLN A 114 0.03 14.11 -11.27
CA GLN A 114 -0.49 15.46 -11.13
C GLN A 114 0.38 16.50 -11.86
N VAL A 115 1.70 16.32 -11.85
CA VAL A 115 2.66 17.23 -12.52
C VAL A 115 2.37 17.35 -14.01
N ILE A 116 1.82 16.30 -14.63
CA ILE A 116 1.46 16.30 -16.05
C ILE A 116 0.42 17.37 -16.42
N ARG A 117 -0.36 17.90 -15.45
CA ARG A 117 -1.31 19.01 -15.70
C ARG A 117 -0.64 20.30 -16.18
N TYR A 118 0.68 20.42 -15.97
CA TYR A 118 1.49 21.58 -16.38
C TYR A 118 2.17 21.38 -17.74
N ASP A 119 1.85 20.29 -18.43
CA ASP A 119 2.36 19.93 -19.75
C ASP A 119 1.18 19.82 -20.74
N ASP A 120 1.47 19.65 -22.03
CA ASP A 120 0.46 19.56 -23.09
C ASP A 120 -0.22 18.16 -23.17
N TYR A 121 0.18 17.22 -22.30
CA TYR A 121 -0.39 15.88 -22.29
C TYR A 121 -1.80 15.86 -21.69
N LYS A 122 -2.72 15.25 -22.45
CA LYS A 122 -4.14 15.12 -22.09
C LYS A 122 -4.50 13.82 -21.39
N THR A 123 -3.57 12.87 -21.33
CA THR A 123 -3.84 11.54 -20.81
C THR A 123 -2.65 11.01 -20.03
N VAL A 124 -2.92 10.58 -18.80
CA VAL A 124 -1.98 9.86 -17.95
C VAL A 124 -2.42 8.41 -17.82
N VAL A 125 -1.49 7.48 -18.05
CA VAL A 125 -1.71 6.06 -17.83
C VAL A 125 -0.70 5.57 -16.80
N ILE A 126 -1.21 5.17 -15.64
CA ILE A 126 -0.43 4.57 -14.57
C ILE A 126 -0.54 3.05 -14.71
N GLN A 127 0.59 2.38 -14.82
CA GLN A 127 0.61 0.92 -14.88
C GLN A 127 0.90 0.34 -13.50
N ALA A 128 -0.09 -0.28 -12.88
CA ALA A 128 0.02 -0.87 -11.56
C ALA A 128 -0.96 -2.04 -11.38
N ASN A 129 -0.52 -3.05 -10.64
CA ASN A 129 -1.38 -4.14 -10.15
C ASN A 129 -1.73 -3.99 -8.68
N ASP A 130 -1.16 -3.00 -8.02
CA ASP A 130 -1.37 -2.74 -6.61
C ASP A 130 -2.76 -2.18 -6.36
N THR A 131 -3.41 -2.66 -5.30
CA THR A 131 -4.72 -2.15 -4.89
C THR A 131 -4.59 -0.73 -4.33
N ASP A 132 -3.48 -0.40 -3.70
CA ASP A 132 -3.26 0.90 -3.05
C ASP A 132 -3.25 2.00 -4.13
N VAL A 133 -2.55 1.77 -5.24
CA VAL A 133 -2.56 2.67 -6.42
C VAL A 133 -3.97 2.85 -6.98
N ILE A 134 -4.79 1.79 -7.08
CA ILE A 134 -6.17 1.89 -7.60
C ILE A 134 -7.03 2.74 -6.66
N ILE A 135 -6.97 2.47 -5.36
CA ILE A 135 -7.77 3.18 -4.34
C ILE A 135 -7.36 4.65 -4.28
N LEU A 136 -6.07 4.94 -4.20
CA LEU A 136 -5.55 6.31 -4.20
C LEU A 136 -5.97 7.06 -5.47
N SER A 137 -5.90 6.40 -6.63
CA SER A 137 -6.28 7.04 -7.89
C SER A 137 -7.76 7.39 -7.96
N ILE A 138 -8.64 6.54 -7.41
CA ILE A 138 -10.07 6.85 -7.32
C ILE A 138 -10.31 7.97 -6.31
N ALA A 139 -9.70 7.89 -5.13
CA ALA A 139 -9.84 8.88 -4.06
C ALA A 139 -9.43 10.28 -4.53
N HIS A 140 -8.32 10.38 -5.26
CA HIS A 140 -7.76 11.64 -5.72
C HIS A 140 -8.11 11.99 -7.16
N GLY A 141 -8.84 11.15 -7.89
CA GLY A 141 -9.07 11.32 -9.33
C GLY A 141 -9.61 12.69 -9.69
N LEU A 142 -10.54 13.23 -8.89
CA LEU A 142 -11.12 14.56 -9.07
C LEU A 142 -10.16 15.72 -8.74
N SER A 143 -9.13 15.46 -7.94
CA SER A 143 -8.16 16.46 -7.45
C SER A 143 -6.84 16.49 -8.23
N THR A 144 -6.61 15.51 -9.10
CA THR A 144 -5.42 15.45 -9.97
C THR A 144 -5.33 16.62 -10.94
N GLY A 145 -6.47 17.12 -11.43
CA GLY A 145 -6.50 18.15 -12.46
C GLY A 145 -6.05 17.69 -13.85
N VAL A 146 -5.95 16.37 -14.09
CA VAL A 146 -5.67 15.82 -15.42
C VAL A 146 -6.97 15.49 -16.16
N ASP A 147 -6.98 15.72 -17.48
CA ASP A 147 -8.18 15.51 -18.30
C ASP A 147 -8.59 14.03 -18.37
N ASN A 148 -7.61 13.14 -18.51
CA ASN A 148 -7.84 11.70 -18.54
C ASN A 148 -6.80 10.96 -17.69
N LEU A 149 -7.28 10.17 -16.72
CA LEU A 149 -6.46 9.28 -15.91
C LEU A 149 -6.92 7.84 -16.12
N TYR A 150 -5.97 6.94 -16.36
CA TYR A 150 -6.22 5.50 -16.45
C TYR A 150 -5.24 4.70 -15.60
N ILE A 151 -5.74 3.67 -14.93
CA ILE A 151 -4.92 2.60 -14.36
C ILE A 151 -4.93 1.40 -15.30
N LYS A 152 -3.76 1.03 -15.81
CA LYS A 152 -3.58 -0.20 -16.56
C LYS A 152 -3.09 -1.30 -15.60
N SER A 153 -3.99 -2.21 -15.26
CA SER A 153 -3.66 -3.42 -14.48
C SER A 153 -3.52 -4.62 -15.42
N PHE A 154 -2.56 -5.48 -15.13
CA PHE A 154 -2.27 -6.71 -15.87
C PHE A 154 -2.57 -7.93 -15.00
N ASN A 155 -3.55 -8.71 -15.41
CA ASN A 155 -3.82 -9.99 -14.77
C ASN A 155 -2.83 -11.03 -15.29
N THR A 156 -1.91 -11.47 -14.43
CA THR A 156 -0.83 -12.41 -14.80
C THR A 156 -1.34 -13.80 -15.19
N MET A 157 -2.47 -14.25 -14.64
CA MET A 157 -3.05 -15.56 -14.94
C MET A 157 -3.69 -15.60 -16.32
N THR A 158 -4.45 -14.56 -16.67
CA THR A 158 -5.19 -14.48 -17.95
C THR A 158 -4.39 -13.79 -19.05
N LYS A 159 -3.30 -13.11 -18.71
CA LYS A 159 -2.50 -12.24 -19.59
C LYS A 159 -3.32 -11.09 -20.21
N ILE A 160 -4.43 -10.71 -19.57
CA ILE A 160 -5.30 -9.64 -20.02
C ILE A 160 -4.96 -8.36 -19.27
N ALA A 161 -4.76 -7.27 -20.03
CA ALA A 161 -4.68 -5.93 -19.48
C ALA A 161 -6.09 -5.33 -19.35
N THR A 162 -6.39 -4.76 -18.19
CA THR A 162 -7.62 -3.99 -17.95
C THR A 162 -7.24 -2.53 -17.72
N CYS A 163 -7.95 -1.62 -18.37
CA CYS A 163 -7.82 -0.18 -18.14
C CYS A 163 -9.01 0.32 -17.32
N ILE A 164 -8.73 0.84 -16.13
CA ILE A 164 -9.71 1.40 -15.22
C ILE A 164 -9.62 2.93 -15.34
N ASN A 165 -10.75 3.62 -15.44
CA ASN A 165 -10.80 5.08 -15.37
C ASN A 165 -11.20 5.51 -13.95
N PRO A 166 -10.25 5.79 -13.04
CA PRO A 166 -10.55 6.15 -11.66
C PRO A 166 -11.36 7.45 -11.53
N LEU A 167 -11.14 8.43 -12.43
CA LEU A 167 -11.89 9.68 -12.45
C LEU A 167 -13.39 9.44 -12.63
N ARG A 168 -13.77 8.56 -13.57
CA ARG A 168 -15.18 8.17 -13.78
C ARG A 168 -15.77 7.47 -12.56
N ILE A 169 -15.00 6.61 -11.90
CA ILE A 169 -15.46 5.94 -10.68
C ILE A 169 -15.69 6.98 -9.57
N ALA A 170 -14.77 7.93 -9.38
CA ALA A 170 -14.88 9.00 -8.41
C ALA A 170 -16.12 9.87 -8.63
N GLN A 171 -16.41 10.23 -9.89
CA GLN A 171 -17.63 10.94 -10.29
C GLN A 171 -18.89 10.14 -9.96
N GLU A 172 -18.91 8.85 -10.28
CA GLU A 172 -20.05 7.97 -10.00
C GLU A 172 -20.28 7.78 -8.49
N LEU A 173 -19.22 7.74 -7.68
CA LEU A 173 -19.34 7.68 -6.22
C LEU A 173 -19.99 8.94 -5.66
N LYS A 174 -19.56 10.13 -6.08
CA LYS A 174 -20.21 11.40 -5.68
C LYS A 174 -21.66 11.43 -6.15
N ARG A 175 -21.93 11.08 -7.40
CA ARG A 175 -23.27 11.13 -8.00
C ARG A 175 -24.25 10.16 -7.33
N LYS A 176 -23.84 8.92 -7.08
CA LYS A 176 -24.74 7.86 -6.59
C LYS A 176 -24.91 7.86 -5.07
N PHE A 177 -23.84 8.16 -4.33
CA PHE A 177 -23.83 8.04 -2.88
C PHE A 177 -23.68 9.38 -2.16
N SER A 178 -23.40 10.49 -2.87
CA SER A 178 -23.15 11.80 -2.26
C SER A 178 -22.02 11.77 -1.21
N VAL A 179 -21.02 10.90 -1.43
CA VAL A 179 -19.83 10.76 -0.59
C VAL A 179 -18.60 11.25 -1.33
N ASP A 180 -17.65 11.84 -0.62
CA ASP A 180 -16.36 12.19 -1.20
C ASP A 180 -15.52 10.91 -1.43
N PRO A 181 -14.92 10.70 -2.62
CA PRO A 181 -14.08 9.53 -2.92
C PRO A 181 -12.91 9.32 -1.95
N THR A 182 -12.45 10.36 -1.27
CA THR A 182 -11.41 10.23 -0.22
C THR A 182 -11.82 9.27 0.89
N ILE A 183 -13.11 9.02 1.12
CA ILE A 183 -13.58 8.03 2.09
C ILE A 183 -13.06 6.60 1.82
N LEU A 184 -12.71 6.29 0.57
CA LEU A 184 -12.13 5.00 0.22
C LEU A 184 -10.77 4.78 0.89
N LEU A 185 -10.01 5.85 1.15
CA LEU A 185 -8.74 5.79 1.87
C LEU A 185 -8.95 5.23 3.28
N VAL A 186 -9.96 5.75 3.99
CA VAL A 186 -10.32 5.33 5.35
C VAL A 186 -10.79 3.88 5.36
N ILE A 187 -11.68 3.50 4.44
CA ILE A 187 -12.23 2.13 4.38
C ILE A 187 -11.11 1.13 4.03
N HIS A 188 -10.23 1.49 3.10
CA HIS A 188 -9.11 0.65 2.69
C HIS A 188 -8.12 0.43 3.83
N ALA A 189 -7.70 1.48 4.52
CA ALA A 189 -6.83 1.38 5.70
C ALA A 189 -7.52 0.65 6.86
N LEU A 190 -8.81 0.89 7.13
CA LEU A 190 -9.56 0.15 8.17
C LEU A 190 -9.59 -1.35 7.92
N SER A 191 -9.67 -1.75 6.64
CA SER A 191 -9.66 -3.16 6.24
C SER A 191 -8.27 -3.81 6.24
N GLY A 192 -7.22 -3.03 6.48
CA GLY A 192 -5.81 -3.45 6.54
C GLY A 192 -5.08 -3.34 5.20
N CYS A 193 -4.04 -2.53 5.14
CA CYS A 193 -3.07 -2.39 4.02
C CYS A 193 -1.66 -2.73 4.51
N ASP A 194 -0.62 -2.40 3.74
CA ASP A 194 0.76 -2.73 4.11
C ASP A 194 1.20 -2.09 5.43
N THR A 195 0.61 -0.96 5.81
CA THR A 195 0.95 -0.19 7.03
C THR A 195 -0.07 -0.34 8.17
N THR A 196 -1.19 -1.03 7.95
CA THR A 196 -2.26 -1.17 8.95
C THR A 196 -2.66 -2.63 9.16
N SER A 197 -3.13 -2.96 10.35
CA SER A 197 -3.52 -4.35 10.66
C SER A 197 -4.78 -4.77 9.92
N PHE A 198 -4.97 -6.07 9.68
CA PHE A 198 -6.21 -6.60 9.13
C PHE A 198 -6.95 -7.44 10.16
N VAL A 199 -8.28 -7.54 10.00
CA VAL A 199 -9.12 -8.40 10.84
C VAL A 199 -9.29 -9.75 10.16
N ARG A 200 -8.89 -10.82 10.85
CA ARG A 200 -8.96 -12.18 10.31
C ARG A 200 -10.40 -12.55 9.91
N ASN A 201 -10.53 -13.21 8.75
CA ASN A 201 -11.81 -13.65 8.17
C ASN A 201 -12.78 -12.53 7.77
N ILE A 202 -12.37 -11.25 7.85
CA ILE A 202 -13.11 -10.12 7.29
C ILE A 202 -12.29 -9.56 6.13
N THR A 203 -12.86 -9.59 4.93
CA THR A 203 -12.17 -9.14 3.72
C THR A 203 -12.40 -7.65 3.47
N LYS A 204 -11.57 -7.02 2.63
CA LYS A 204 -11.82 -5.67 2.12
C LYS A 204 -13.23 -5.56 1.52
N SER A 205 -13.63 -6.55 0.72
CA SER A 205 -14.97 -6.61 0.13
C SER A 205 -16.09 -6.59 1.19
N ASN A 206 -15.89 -7.15 2.38
CA ASN A 206 -16.84 -7.00 3.49
C ASN A 206 -16.98 -5.53 3.91
N PHE A 207 -15.86 -4.85 4.19
CA PHE A 207 -15.86 -3.44 4.59
C PHE A 207 -16.54 -2.54 3.54
N PHE A 208 -16.10 -2.61 2.29
CA PHE A 208 -16.65 -1.78 1.21
C PHE A 208 -18.13 -2.03 0.99
N ARG A 209 -18.56 -3.30 0.96
CA ARG A 209 -19.99 -3.64 0.80
C ARG A 209 -20.82 -3.15 1.98
N THR A 210 -20.37 -3.39 3.21
CA THR A 210 -21.08 -2.95 4.43
C THR A 210 -21.22 -1.43 4.46
N TYR A 211 -20.14 -0.71 4.13
CA TYR A 211 -20.14 0.74 4.05
C TYR A 211 -21.14 1.24 2.98
N PHE A 212 -21.00 0.82 1.72
CA PHE A 212 -21.84 1.37 0.65
C PHE A 212 -23.32 1.00 0.78
N ASN A 213 -23.65 -0.14 1.39
CA ASN A 213 -25.03 -0.49 1.70
C ASN A 213 -25.64 0.40 2.79
N ASN A 214 -24.83 1.07 3.62
CA ASN A 214 -25.28 1.84 4.79
C ASN A 214 -24.51 3.15 4.96
N TYR A 215 -24.07 3.80 3.87
CA TYR A 215 -23.07 4.89 3.93
C TYR A 215 -23.47 6.05 4.86
N LYS A 216 -24.77 6.37 4.93
CA LYS A 216 -25.32 7.41 5.82
C LYS A 216 -25.11 7.09 7.31
N ARG A 217 -25.14 5.80 7.69
CA ARG A 217 -24.90 5.36 9.09
C ARG A 217 -23.47 5.61 9.53
N PHE A 218 -22.53 5.64 8.59
CA PHE A 218 -21.09 5.77 8.85
C PHE A 218 -20.55 7.14 8.43
N SER A 219 -21.39 8.18 8.43
CA SER A 219 -21.01 9.53 7.98
C SER A 219 -19.84 10.13 8.78
N HIS A 220 -19.69 9.76 10.04
CA HIS A 220 -18.60 10.20 10.91
C HIS A 220 -17.24 9.59 10.54
N LEU A 221 -17.16 8.62 9.60
CA LEU A 221 -15.87 8.16 9.07
C LEU A 221 -15.10 9.26 8.33
N ASN A 222 -15.77 10.31 7.85
CA ASN A 222 -15.09 11.47 7.28
C ASN A 222 -14.25 12.24 8.33
N GLU A 223 -14.47 12.00 9.62
CA GLU A 223 -13.69 12.62 10.69
C GLU A 223 -12.34 11.92 10.93
N PHE A 224 -11.98 10.89 10.16
CA PHE A 224 -10.61 10.34 10.14
C PHE A 224 -9.57 11.33 9.57
N PHE A 225 -10.03 12.35 8.84
CA PHE A 225 -9.17 13.40 8.29
C PHE A 225 -8.95 14.57 9.27
N THR A 226 -9.44 14.48 10.52
CA THR A 226 -9.20 15.49 11.54
C THR A 226 -8.01 15.11 12.42
N SER A 227 -7.21 16.10 12.79
CA SER A 227 -6.15 15.95 13.79
C SER A 227 -6.46 16.85 14.99
N PRO A 228 -6.65 16.30 16.21
CA PRO A 228 -6.58 14.88 16.56
C PRO A 228 -7.77 14.05 16.04
N LEU A 229 -7.61 12.71 16.03
CA LEU A 229 -8.68 11.77 15.64
C LEU A 229 -9.90 11.92 16.56
N SER A 230 -11.08 12.05 15.97
CA SER A 230 -12.32 12.25 16.74
C SER A 230 -12.86 10.93 17.33
N ASN A 231 -13.44 11.01 18.53
CA ASN A 231 -14.14 9.86 19.14
C ASN A 231 -15.33 9.38 18.29
N LYS A 232 -15.99 10.29 17.54
CA LYS A 232 -17.10 9.91 16.65
C LYS A 232 -16.61 9.07 15.47
N ALA A 233 -15.41 9.37 14.95
CA ALA A 233 -14.78 8.58 13.91
C ALA A 233 -14.49 7.16 14.39
N VAL A 234 -13.90 7.02 15.57
CA VAL A 234 -13.60 5.71 16.20
C VAL A 234 -14.88 4.90 16.40
N VAL A 235 -15.93 5.51 16.94
CA VAL A 235 -17.23 4.85 17.13
C VAL A 235 -17.81 4.41 15.79
N ALA A 236 -17.78 5.26 14.75
CA ALA A 236 -18.28 4.88 13.43
C ALA A 236 -17.49 3.73 12.80
N ALA A 237 -16.16 3.71 12.99
CA ALA A 237 -15.30 2.62 12.55
C ALA A 237 -15.61 1.31 13.30
N GLU A 238 -15.84 1.38 14.61
CA GLU A 238 -16.21 0.23 15.42
C GLU A 238 -17.54 -0.35 14.92
N GLN A 239 -18.54 0.50 14.69
CA GLN A 239 -19.85 0.10 14.17
C GLN A 239 -19.75 -0.49 12.76
N LEU A 240 -18.85 0.02 11.90
CA LEU A 240 -18.60 -0.56 10.58
C LEU A 240 -17.99 -1.96 10.70
N LEU A 241 -16.99 -2.15 11.56
CA LEU A 241 -16.38 -3.46 11.78
C LEU A 241 -17.38 -4.46 12.39
N LEU A 242 -18.15 -4.04 13.38
CA LEU A 242 -19.24 -4.84 13.95
C LEU A 242 -20.20 -5.31 12.86
N ALA A 243 -20.67 -4.40 12.01
CA ALA A 243 -21.59 -4.73 10.91
C ALA A 243 -20.98 -5.69 9.86
N CYS A 244 -19.66 -5.87 9.83
CA CYS A 244 -19.00 -6.87 8.98
C CYS A 244 -19.09 -8.30 9.53
N TYR A 245 -19.33 -8.48 10.83
CA TYR A 245 -19.54 -9.79 11.43
C TYR A 245 -20.97 -10.29 11.19
N PRO A 246 -21.18 -11.54 10.71
CA PRO A 246 -22.52 -12.09 10.51
C PRO A 246 -23.36 -12.15 11.81
N SER A 247 -22.69 -12.30 12.95
CA SER A 247 -23.29 -12.50 14.26
C SER A 247 -23.67 -11.22 15.00
N SER A 248 -23.35 -10.03 14.47
CA SER A 248 -23.42 -8.75 15.21
C SER A 248 -24.81 -8.11 15.32
N ARG A 249 -25.89 -8.87 15.13
CA ARG A 249 -27.23 -8.28 14.90
C ARG A 249 -27.76 -7.46 16.07
N THR A 250 -27.32 -7.73 17.29
CA THR A 250 -27.79 -7.03 18.51
C THR A 250 -26.67 -6.41 19.33
N GLN A 251 -25.40 -6.67 18.98
CA GLN A 251 -24.26 -6.24 19.78
C GLN A 251 -23.96 -4.76 19.53
N THR A 252 -23.58 -4.08 20.61
CA THR A 252 -23.32 -2.63 20.59
C THR A 252 -21.83 -2.30 20.52
N SER A 253 -20.95 -3.22 20.92
CA SER A 253 -19.49 -3.05 20.95
C SER A 253 -18.72 -4.31 20.51
N LEU A 254 -17.46 -4.12 20.09
CA LEU A 254 -16.57 -5.23 19.72
C LEU A 254 -16.27 -6.15 20.90
N ASP A 255 -16.15 -5.61 22.11
CA ASP A 255 -15.87 -6.40 23.31
C ASP A 255 -17.06 -7.31 23.68
N GLU A 256 -18.29 -6.81 23.54
CA GLU A 256 -19.51 -7.61 23.73
C GLU A 256 -19.56 -8.77 22.72
N LEU A 257 -19.34 -8.46 21.43
CA LEU A 257 -19.29 -9.48 20.37
C LEU A 257 -18.16 -10.49 20.61
N ARG A 258 -16.99 -10.02 21.06
CA ARG A 258 -15.82 -10.85 21.37
C ARG A 258 -16.14 -11.85 22.48
N GLY A 259 -16.78 -11.41 23.56
CA GLY A 259 -17.19 -12.27 24.67
C GLY A 259 -18.16 -13.37 24.21
N ILE A 260 -19.19 -13.00 23.44
CA ILE A 260 -20.17 -13.95 22.89
C ILE A 260 -19.49 -14.96 21.97
N MET A 261 -18.66 -14.50 21.05
CA MET A 261 -17.95 -15.39 20.11
C MET A 261 -16.98 -16.33 20.85
N ALA A 262 -16.33 -15.88 21.92
CA ALA A 262 -15.47 -16.72 22.75
C ALA A 262 -16.25 -17.84 23.45
N VAL A 263 -17.39 -17.49 24.08
CA VAL A 263 -18.28 -18.48 24.74
C VAL A 263 -18.82 -19.48 23.71
N THR A 264 -19.26 -19.02 22.54
CA THR A 264 -19.76 -19.91 21.48
C THR A 264 -18.66 -20.85 20.98
N ALA A 265 -17.45 -20.33 20.71
CA ALA A 265 -16.32 -21.15 20.26
C ALA A 265 -15.94 -22.22 21.30
N PHE A 266 -15.92 -21.85 22.59
CA PHE A 266 -15.66 -22.78 23.68
C PHE A 266 -16.74 -23.86 23.79
N LYS A 267 -18.03 -23.50 23.69
CA LYS A 267 -19.13 -24.47 23.72
C LYS A 267 -19.10 -25.45 22.54
N GLN A 268 -18.66 -24.99 21.36
CA GLN A 268 -18.64 -25.81 20.14
C GLN A 268 -17.42 -26.73 20.04
N SER A 269 -16.26 -26.29 20.54
CA SER A 269 -14.99 -26.97 20.25
C SER A 269 -14.05 -27.12 21.45
N HIS A 270 -14.43 -26.60 22.62
CA HIS A 270 -13.57 -26.46 23.80
C HIS A 270 -12.23 -25.75 23.56
N LYS A 271 -12.11 -25.04 22.42
CA LYS A 271 -10.91 -24.33 22.00
C LYS A 271 -11.25 -22.90 21.60
N ILE A 272 -10.51 -21.96 22.15
CA ILE A 272 -10.61 -20.54 21.80
C ILE A 272 -9.35 -20.17 21.01
N ILE A 273 -9.51 -19.80 19.75
CA ILE A 273 -8.43 -19.25 18.92
C ILE A 273 -8.61 -17.73 18.92
N ALA A 274 -7.78 -17.02 19.68
CA ALA A 274 -7.90 -15.57 19.87
C ALA A 274 -7.92 -14.78 18.55
N ALA A 275 -7.18 -15.23 17.54
CA ALA A 275 -7.13 -14.61 16.22
C ALA A 275 -8.45 -14.73 15.42
N ASN A 276 -9.37 -15.62 15.79
CA ASN A 276 -10.68 -15.75 15.15
C ASN A 276 -11.76 -14.88 15.82
N LEU A 277 -11.44 -14.23 16.94
CA LEU A 277 -12.34 -13.36 17.66
C LEU A 277 -12.19 -11.90 17.18
N PRO A 278 -13.24 -11.06 17.31
CA PRO A 278 -13.12 -9.61 17.13
C PRO A 278 -12.00 -9.02 18.00
N PRO A 279 -11.28 -7.98 17.55
CA PRO A 279 -10.29 -7.31 18.38
C PRO A 279 -10.95 -6.75 19.64
N THR A 280 -10.16 -6.55 20.69
CA THR A 280 -10.63 -5.76 21.84
C THR A 280 -10.78 -4.30 21.42
N PHE A 281 -11.57 -3.51 22.15
CA PHE A 281 -11.69 -2.07 21.87
C PHE A 281 -10.31 -1.37 21.84
N ASN A 282 -9.44 -1.65 22.81
CA ASN A 282 -8.09 -1.04 22.85
C ASN A 282 -7.24 -1.38 21.61
N ALA A 283 -7.25 -2.65 21.18
CA ALA A 283 -6.51 -3.04 19.98
C ALA A 283 -7.09 -2.37 18.72
N PHE A 284 -8.41 -2.26 18.65
CA PHE A 284 -9.10 -1.57 17.56
C PHE A 284 -8.86 -0.05 17.57
N TYR A 285 -8.77 0.56 18.75
CA TYR A 285 -8.45 1.98 18.90
C TYR A 285 -7.05 2.29 18.35
N HIS A 286 -6.04 1.50 18.72
CA HIS A 286 -4.69 1.66 18.15
C HIS A 286 -4.66 1.45 16.63
N HIS A 287 -5.43 0.48 16.12
CA HIS A 287 -5.63 0.34 14.68
C HIS A 287 -6.21 1.61 14.05
N CYS A 288 -7.22 2.23 14.68
CA CYS A 288 -7.77 3.51 14.19
C CYS A 288 -6.73 4.65 14.18
N LEU A 289 -5.80 4.68 15.15
CA LEU A 289 -4.70 5.66 15.14
C LEU A 289 -3.75 5.46 13.96
N HIS A 290 -3.41 4.21 13.62
CA HIS A 290 -2.60 3.89 12.45
C HIS A 290 -3.34 4.23 11.16
N VAL A 291 -4.65 3.95 11.11
CA VAL A 291 -5.51 4.33 9.97
C VAL A 291 -5.50 5.84 9.78
N ALA A 292 -5.74 6.63 10.84
CA ALA A 292 -5.73 8.09 10.77
C ALA A 292 -4.38 8.60 10.24
N ARG A 293 -3.28 8.02 10.71
CA ARG A 293 -1.93 8.36 10.25
C ARG A 293 -1.71 8.04 8.78
N GLN A 294 -2.10 6.85 8.33
CA GLN A 294 -1.95 6.47 6.92
C GLN A 294 -2.83 7.34 6.02
N THR A 295 -4.06 7.63 6.44
CA THR A 295 -4.97 8.48 5.65
C THR A 295 -4.48 9.91 5.56
N ASP A 296 -3.81 10.44 6.60
CA ASP A 296 -3.17 11.76 6.56
C ASP A 296 -2.05 11.81 5.49
N ILE A 297 -1.19 10.77 5.45
CA ILE A 297 -0.16 10.64 4.40
C ILE A 297 -0.81 10.63 3.02
N TRP A 298 -1.79 9.75 2.82
CA TRP A 298 -2.48 9.61 1.54
C TRP A 298 -3.25 10.88 1.13
N CYS A 299 -3.87 11.59 2.06
CA CYS A 299 -4.53 12.88 1.76
C CYS A 299 -3.56 13.92 1.21
N ARG A 300 -2.27 13.82 1.56
CA ARG A 300 -1.20 14.73 1.16
C ARG A 300 -0.37 14.18 -0.01
N THR A 301 -0.90 13.22 -0.76
CA THR A 301 -0.27 12.61 -1.96
C THR A 301 0.23 13.63 -3.00
N PHE A 302 -0.28 14.85 -3.01
CA PHE A 302 0.15 15.90 -3.95
C PHE A 302 1.14 16.90 -3.35
N GLU A 303 1.52 16.74 -2.10
CA GLU A 303 2.56 17.52 -1.43
C GLU A 303 3.89 16.78 -1.58
N PRO A 304 4.89 17.34 -2.28
CA PRO A 304 6.16 16.66 -2.48
C PRO A 304 6.93 16.39 -1.19
N TYR A 305 6.73 17.23 -0.16
CA TYR A 305 7.43 17.14 1.12
C TYR A 305 6.40 17.14 2.26
N LEU A 306 6.24 15.98 2.89
CA LEU A 306 5.20 15.75 3.87
C LEU A 306 5.55 16.31 5.26
N ASN A 307 6.81 16.60 5.59
CA ASN A 307 7.20 17.16 6.90
C ASN A 307 6.47 16.48 8.07
N LEU A 308 6.37 15.16 8.02
CA LEU A 308 5.50 14.44 8.93
C LEU A 308 6.05 14.58 10.35
N PRO A 309 5.21 14.88 11.36
CA PRO A 309 5.66 14.80 12.74
C PRO A 309 6.20 13.38 13.00
N PRO A 310 7.28 13.26 13.79
CA PRO A 310 7.87 11.98 14.07
C PRO A 310 6.82 11.06 14.73
N LEU A 311 6.95 9.76 14.49
CA LEU A 311 5.95 8.73 14.82
C LEU A 311 5.49 8.78 16.29
N ASP A 312 6.33 9.32 17.17
CA ASP A 312 6.13 9.48 18.59
C ASP A 312 5.23 10.68 19.00
N ILE A 313 5.06 11.67 18.14
CA ILE A 313 4.28 12.88 18.46
C ILE A 313 2.84 12.77 17.92
N CYS A 314 2.63 11.99 16.86
CA CYS A 314 1.28 11.68 16.38
C CYS A 314 0.64 10.58 17.23
N ASN A 315 -0.35 10.95 18.04
CA ASN A 315 -1.28 10.01 18.68
C ASN A 315 -0.72 9.15 19.84
N GLY A 316 0.33 9.61 20.53
CA GLY A 316 0.74 9.02 21.81
C GLY A 316 1.55 7.74 21.73
N PHE A 317 2.25 7.50 20.62
CA PHE A 317 3.28 6.46 20.57
C PHE A 317 4.54 6.99 21.25
N THR A 318 5.17 6.24 22.14
CA THR A 318 6.53 6.58 22.58
C THR A 318 7.45 5.52 21.99
N LYS A 319 8.52 5.94 21.30
CA LYS A 319 9.58 5.02 20.92
C LYS A 319 10.13 4.40 22.21
N ILE A 320 9.99 3.09 22.38
CA ILE A 320 10.73 2.38 23.42
C ILE A 320 12.18 2.48 22.96
N SER A 321 12.97 3.32 23.62
CA SER A 321 14.40 3.41 23.39
C SER A 321 14.97 2.00 23.48
N GLU A 322 15.66 1.55 22.44
CA GLU A 322 16.52 0.37 22.49
C GLU A 322 17.59 0.65 23.56
N GLN A 323 17.32 0.21 24.78
CA GLN A 323 18.36 -0.03 25.76
C GLN A 323 18.99 -1.37 25.38
N VAL A 324 20.05 -1.29 24.59
CA VAL A 324 21.14 -2.26 24.61
C VAL A 324 22.28 -1.63 25.40
#